data_AF-A0A3C1WHT6-F1
#
_entry.id   AF-A0A3C1WHT6-F1
#
_cell.length_a   1.000
_cell.length_b   1.000
_cell.length_c   1.000
_cell.angle_alpha   90.00
_cell.angle_beta   90.00
_cell.angle_gamma   90.00
#
_symmetry.space_group_name_H-M   'P 1'
#
loop_
_entity.id
_entity.type
_entity.pdbx_description
1 polymer ?
#
loop_
_entity_poly.entity_id
_entity_poly.type
_entity_poly.pdbx_seq_one_letter_code
_entity_poly.pdbx_strand_id
1 'polypeptide(L)' 'MHGDTIAASSTPPGISGLAVVRLSGPDCAEVARQCLGRTECRPRFLHSADFQNPDTGEVLDS' A
#
# COMPACT_ATOMS: atom_id res chain seq x y z
N MET A 1 -1.92 23.73 4.67
CA MET A 1 -0.80 22.82 4.96
C MET A 1 -1.15 21.47 4.35
N HIS A 2 -0.36 20.97 3.41
CA HIS A 2 -0.44 19.55 3.06
C HIS A 2 0.41 18.82 4.09
N GLY A 3 -0.23 18.00 4.93
CA GLY A 3 0.48 17.18 5.92
C GLY A 3 1.22 16.03 5.27
N ASP A 4 2.12 15.41 6.02
CA ASP A 4 2.90 14.26 5.57
C ASP A 4 1.99 13.07 5.22
N THR A 5 2.48 12.21 4.33
CA THR A 5 1.87 10.90 4.08
C THR A 5 2.21 9.95 5.23
N ILE A 6 1.18 9.49 5.93
CA ILE A 6 1.30 8.57 7.08
C ILE A 6 0.80 7.18 6.72
N ALA A 7 1.32 6.17 7.41
CA ALA A 7 0.86 4.78 7.32
C ALA A 7 0.62 4.20 8.73
N ALA A 8 -0.38 3.31 8.85
CA ALA A 8 -0.65 2.61 10.10
C ALA A 8 -1.35 1.27 9.86
N SER A 9 -1.12 0.30 10.75
CA SER A 9 -1.98 -0.89 10.83
C SER A 9 -3.40 -0.48 11.18
N SER A 10 -4.36 -0.99 10.41
CA SER A 10 -5.80 -0.76 10.58
C SER A 10 -6.53 -1.98 11.14
N THR A 11 -5.81 -3.07 11.38
CA THR A 11 -6.30 -4.29 12.01
C THR A 11 -5.57 -4.55 13.34
N PRO A 12 -6.21 -5.21 14.34
CA PRO A 12 -5.55 -5.62 15.58
C PRO A 12 -4.33 -6.51 15.34
N PRO A 13 -3.35 -6.53 16.26
CA PRO A 13 -2.23 -7.46 16.20
C PRO A 13 -2.69 -8.90 16.48
N GLY A 14 -2.05 -9.87 15.85
CA GLY A 14 -2.33 -11.29 16.03
C GLY A 14 -2.41 -12.04 14.71
N ILE A 15 -2.81 -13.31 14.79
CA ILE A 15 -2.98 -14.19 13.62
C ILE A 15 -4.38 -13.97 13.03
N SER A 16 -4.45 -13.68 11.74
CA SER A 16 -5.68 -13.43 10.98
C SER A 16 -5.49 -13.90 9.54
N GLY A 17 -6.59 -14.12 8.80
CA GLY A 17 -6.53 -14.41 7.37
C GLY A 17 -6.14 -13.20 6.51
N LEU A 18 -6.17 -11.98 7.08
CA LEU A 18 -5.77 -10.73 6.42
C LEU A 18 -5.30 -9.71 7.47
N ALA A 19 -4.33 -8.88 7.10
CA ALA A 19 -3.96 -7.65 7.79
C ALA A 19 -4.13 -6.45 6.84
N VAL A 20 -4.47 -5.27 7.38
CA VAL A 20 -4.64 -4.06 6.56
C VAL A 20 -3.71 -2.97 7.06
N VAL A 21 -2.91 -2.42 6.14
CA VAL A 21 -2.16 -1.18 6.36
C VAL A 21 -2.84 -0.06 5.57
N ARG A 22 -3.20 1.03 6.25
CA ARG A 22 -3.84 2.20 5.62
C ARG A 22 -2.83 3.33 5.50
N LEU A 23 -2.82 3.96 4.33
CA LEU A 23 -2.06 5.18 4.06
C LEU A 23 -2.99 6.40 3.97
N SER A 24 -2.53 7.56 4.41
CA SER A 24 -3.24 8.84 4.27
C SER A 24 -2.28 9.98 4.03
N GLY A 25 -2.51 10.78 2.99
CA GLY A 25 -1.71 11.95 2.64
C GLY A 25 -1.57 12.17 1.14
N PRO A 26 -0.83 13.20 0.74
CA PRO A 26 -0.68 13.59 -0.67
C PRO A 26 -0.01 12.53 -1.54
N ASP A 27 0.88 11.69 -0.97
CA ASP A 27 1.73 10.76 -1.74
C ASP A 27 1.20 9.32 -1.76
N CYS A 28 0.02 9.05 -1.18
CA CYS A 28 -0.53 7.70 -1.10
C CYS A 28 -0.61 6.99 -2.46
N ALA A 29 -1.01 7.73 -3.51
CA ALA A 29 -1.12 7.17 -4.85
C ALA A 29 0.24 6.78 -5.42
N GLU A 30 1.29 7.54 -5.10
CA GLU A 30 2.64 7.25 -5.57
C GLU A 30 3.23 6.05 -4.84
N VAL A 31 3.09 5.99 -3.52
CA VAL A 31 3.50 4.82 -2.73
C VAL A 31 2.79 3.56 -3.23
N ALA A 32 1.48 3.63 -3.48
CA ALA A 32 0.72 2.49 -4.01
C ALA A 32 1.21 2.04 -5.40
N ARG A 33 1.55 2.96 -6.30
CA ARG A 33 2.09 2.63 -7.62
C ARG A 33 3.41 1.88 -7.53
N GLN A 34 4.33 2.39 -6.69
CA GLN A 34 5.67 1.82 -6.53
C GLN A 34 5.60 0.43 -5.89
N CYS A 35 4.87 0.29 -4.78
CA CYS A 35 4.76 -1.00 -4.09
C CYS A 35 3.94 -2.05 -4.85
N LEU A 36 3.03 -1.66 -5.75
CA LEU A 36 2.25 -2.62 -6.54
C LEU A 36 2.83 -2.84 -7.95
N GLY A 37 4.00 -2.25 -8.26
CA GLY A 37 4.61 -2.36 -9.59
C GLY A 37 3.72 -1.84 -10.72
N ARG A 38 2.92 -0.80 -10.48
CA ARG A 38 1.84 -0.34 -11.37
C ARG A 38 1.93 1.14 -11.69
N THR A 39 1.56 1.50 -12.92
CA THR A 39 1.50 2.90 -13.37
C THR A 39 0.22 3.61 -12.94
N GLU A 40 -0.88 2.88 -12.71
CA GLU A 40 -2.18 3.45 -12.37
C GLU A 40 -2.87 2.70 -11.22
N CYS A 41 -3.33 3.48 -10.24
CA CYS A 41 -4.24 3.05 -9.18
C CYS A 41 -5.53 3.87 -9.27
N ARG A 42 -6.62 3.22 -9.68
CA ARG A 42 -7.94 3.85 -9.82
C ARG A 42 -8.58 4.08 -8.45
N PRO A 43 -9.15 5.28 -8.17
CA PRO A 43 -9.88 5.52 -6.94
C PRO A 43 -11.05 4.55 -6.76
N ARG A 44 -11.24 4.04 -5.53
CA ARG A 44 -12.35 3.14 -5.14
C ARG A 44 -12.42 1.83 -5.95
N PHE A 45 -11.25 1.29 -6.32
CA PHE A 45 -11.15 0.01 -7.02
C PHE A 45 -10.18 -0.92 -6.29
N LEU A 46 -10.51 -2.21 -6.21
CA LEU A 46 -9.62 -3.23 -5.67
C LEU A 46 -8.62 -3.66 -6.75
N HIS A 47 -7.34 -3.39 -6.51
CA HIS A 47 -6.26 -3.90 -7.35
C HIS A 47 -5.66 -5.13 -6.67
N SER A 48 -5.84 -6.31 -7.25
CA SER A 48 -5.11 -7.51 -6.85
C SER A 48 -3.76 -7.51 -7.55
N ALA A 49 -2.68 -7.47 -6.78
CA ALA A 49 -1.31 -7.45 -7.28
C ALA A 49 -0.36 -7.85 -6.14
N ASP A 50 0.81 -8.37 -6.51
CA ASP A 50 1.90 -8.59 -5.58
C ASP A 50 2.33 -7.26 -4.93
N PHE A 51 2.54 -7.29 -3.62
CA PHE A 51 3.16 -6.20 -2.88
C PHE A 51 4.68 -6.38 -2.92
N GLN A 52 5.39 -5.40 -3.43
CA GLN A 52 6.80 -5.47 -3.77
C GLN A 52 7.62 -4.39 -3.05
N ASN A 53 8.88 -4.72 -2.77
CA ASN A 53 9.86 -3.72 -2.38
C ASN A 53 10.19 -2.83 -3.61
N PRO A 54 9.93 -1.52 -3.55
CA PRO A 54 10.10 -0.65 -4.71
C PRO A 54 11.57 -0.45 -5.12
N ASP A 55 12.54 -0.68 -4.23
CA ASP A 55 13.96 -0.51 -4.52
C ASP A 55 14.58 -1.75 -5.18
N THR A 56 14.11 -2.94 -4.81
CA THR A 56 14.71 -4.22 -5.25
C THR A 56 13.83 -5.01 -6.21
N GLY A 57 12.52 -4.74 -6.24
CA GLY A 57 11.52 -5.53 -6.97
C GLY A 57 11.19 -6.88 -6.31
N GLU A 58 11.68 -7.15 -5.10
CA GLU A 58 11.35 -8.38 -4.35
C GLU A 58 9.87 -8.40 -3.99
N VAL A 59 9.19 -9.53 -4.22
CA VAL A 59 7.81 -9.75 -3.78
C VAL A 59 7.80 -10.04 -2.29
N LEU A 60 7.12 -9.18 -1.52
CA LEU A 60 6.96 -9.28 -0.08
C LEU A 60 5.66 -10.01 0.32
N ASP A 61 4.60 -9.85 -0.47
CA ASP A 61 3.29 -10.52 -0.31
C ASP A 61 2.55 -10.61 -1.65
N SER A 62 1.56 -11.51 -1.78
CA SER A 62 0.86 -11.82 -3.05
C SER A 62 -0.67 -11.71 -2.96
#